data_AF-A0A9E4LTL2-F1
#
_entry.id   AF-A0A9E4LTL2-F1
#
_cell.length_a   1.000
_cell.length_b   1.000
_cell.length_c   1.000
_cell.angle_alpha   90.00
_cell.angle_beta   90.00
_cell.angle_gamma   90.00
#
_symmetry.space_group_name_H-M   'P 1'
#
loop_
_entity.id
_entity.type
_entity.pdbx_description
1 polymer ?
#
loop_
_entity_poly.entity_id
_entity_poly.type
_entity_poly.pdbx_seq_one_letter_code
_entity_poly.pdbx_strand_id
1 'polypeptide(L)' 'MSLRAIHLVFIVASILLAVFTTVWGTLMFLSERGAVGHLLFAVISFVAVAGMSIYAVQFIRKTRAIGMH' A
#
# COMPACT_ATOMS: atom_id res chain seq x y z
N MET A 1 21.47 1.33 12.46
CA MET A 1 20.30 0.61 11.90
C MET A 1 20.52 0.42 10.42
N SER A 2 20.31 -0.79 9.89
CA SER A 2 20.55 -1.04 8.47
C SER A 2 19.53 -0.25 7.64
N LEU A 3 19.99 0.42 6.58
CA LEU A 3 19.18 1.16 5.60
C LEU A 3 17.93 0.37 5.16
N ARG A 4 18.05 -0.96 5.17
CA ARG A 4 17.04 -1.97 4.86
C ARG A 4 15.83 -1.98 5.80
N ALA A 5 16.05 -1.87 7.11
CA ALA A 5 14.96 -1.88 8.09
C ALA A 5 14.06 -0.65 7.93
N ILE A 6 14.68 0.52 7.72
CA ILE A 6 13.97 1.78 7.45
C ILE A 6 13.18 1.67 6.13
N HIS A 7 13.79 1.09 5.09
CA HIS A 7 13.13 0.91 3.81
C HIS A 7 11.91 -0.02 3.91
N LEU A 8 12.02 -1.11 4.67
CA LEU A 8 10.90 -2.04 4.90
C LEU A 8 9.76 -1.35 5.66
N VAL A 9 10.09 -0.60 6.72
CA VAL A 9 9.10 0.17 7.49
C VAL A 9 8.41 1.19 6.60
N PHE A 10 9.14 1.86 5.71
CA PHE A 10 8.57 2.80 4.75
C PHE A 10 7.57 2.13 3.81
N ILE A 11 7.93 0.97 3.23
CA ILE A 11 7.02 0.20 2.36
C ILE A 11 5.74 -0.18 3.11
N VAL A 12 5.88 -0.70 4.35
CA VAL A 12 4.71 -1.09 5.16
C VAL A 12 3.83 0.12 5.49
N ALA A 13 4.43 1.24 5.87
CA ALA A 13 3.70 2.49 6.14
C ALA A 13 2.97 3.00 4.89
N SER A 14 3.60 2.93 3.70
CA SER A 14 2.97 3.31 2.44
C SER A 14 1.80 2.39 2.06
N ILE A 15 1.91 1.07 2.31
CA ILE A 15 0.80 0.13 2.11
C ILE A 15 -0.38 0.49 3.03
N LEU A 16 -0.12 0.69 4.33
CA LEU A 16 -1.16 1.06 5.30
C LEU A 16 -1.85 2.36 4.92
N LEU A 17 -1.08 3.37 4.51
CA LEU A 17 -1.62 4.65 4.05
C LEU A 17 -2.50 4.47 2.80
N ALA A 18 -2.05 3.69 1.82
CA ALA A 18 -2.81 3.44 0.60
C ALA A 18 -4.09 2.63 0.87
N VAL A 19 -4.07 1.67 1.80
CA VAL A 19 -5.28 0.97 2.27
C VAL A 19 -6.24 1.94 2.92
N PHE A 20 -5.75 2.79 3.83
CA PHE A 20 -6.57 3.81 4.48
C PHE A 20 -7.24 4.74 3.45
N THR A 21 -6.47 5.16 2.44
CA THR A 21 -6.97 6.05 1.37
C THR A 21 -8.02 5.37 0.51
N THR A 22 -7.84 4.08 0.21
CA THR A 22 -8.81 3.25 -0.52
C THR A 22 -10.13 3.14 0.26
N VAL A 23 -10.06 2.81 1.55
CA VAL A 23 -11.24 2.69 2.43
C VAL A 23 -11.94 4.04 2.55
N TRP A 24 -11.19 5.11 2.80
CA TRP A 24 -11.74 6.47 2.91
C TRP A 24 -12.43 6.92 1.62
N GLY A 25 -11.79 6.74 0.45
CA GLY A 25 -12.38 7.11 -0.84
C GLY A 25 -13.65 6.32 -1.15
N THR A 26 -13.69 5.04 -0.79
CA THR A 26 -14.88 4.20 -0.94
C THR A 26 -16.02 4.67 -0.03
N LEU A 27 -15.73 4.96 1.24
CA LEU A 27 -16.72 5.47 2.19
C LEU A 27 -17.25 6.85 1.78
N MET A 28 -16.41 7.73 1.23
CA MET A 28 -16.84 9.03 0.73
C MET A 28 -17.73 8.91 -0.50
N PHE A 29 -17.45 7.97 -1.40
CA PHE A 29 -18.31 7.68 -2.54
C PHE A 29 -19.71 7.18 -2.11
N LEU A 30 -19.79 6.41 -1.03
CA LEU A 30 -21.04 5.93 -0.47
C LEU A 30 -21.85 7.00 0.28
N SER A 31 -21.26 8.17 0.56
CA SER A 31 -21.96 9.28 1.22
C SER A 31 -22.85 10.04 0.22
N GLU A 32 -23.82 10.83 0.72
CA GLU A 32 -24.71 11.66 -0.11
C GLU A 32 -23.98 12.70 -0.99
N ARG A 33 -22.68 12.93 -0.75
CA ARG A 33 -21.80 13.81 -1.55
C ARG A 33 -20.90 13.04 -2.52
N GLY A 34 -21.21 11.77 -2.77
CA GLY A 34 -20.40 10.84 -3.55
C GLY A 34 -20.13 11.32 -4.98
N ALA A 35 -19.00 12.00 -5.17
CA ALA A 35 -18.49 12.30 -6.50
C ALA A 35 -17.72 11.10 -7.06
N VAL A 36 -17.91 10.79 -8.33
CA VAL A 36 -17.22 9.71 -9.08
C VAL A 36 -15.69 9.77 -8.91
N GLY A 37 -15.13 10.96 -8.70
CA GLY A 37 -13.70 11.15 -8.41
C GLY A 37 -13.20 10.38 -7.19
N HIS A 38 -14.02 10.20 -6.14
CA HIS A 38 -13.62 9.44 -4.94
C HIS A 38 -13.50 7.94 -5.24
N LEU A 39 -14.35 7.41 -6.12
CA LEU A 39 -14.29 6.02 -6.56
C LEU A 39 -13.04 5.76 -7.40
N LEU A 40 -12.74 6.64 -8.36
CA LEU A 40 -11.54 6.54 -9.19
C LEU A 40 -10.27 6.60 -8.32
N PHE A 41 -10.25 7.51 -7.34
CA PHE A 41 -9.13 7.62 -6.41
C PHE A 41 -8.97 6.36 -5.56
N ALA A 42 -10.08 5.82 -5.04
CA ALA A 42 -10.06 4.56 -4.29
C ALA A 42 -9.54 3.39 -5.13
N VAL A 43 -9.97 3.27 -6.40
CA VAL A 43 -9.50 2.22 -7.31
C VAL A 43 -8.00 2.34 -7.58
N ILE A 44 -7.49 3.55 -7.86
CA ILE A 44 -6.06 3.78 -8.10
C ILE A 44 -5.26 3.47 -6.83
N SER A 45 -5.72 3.90 -5.66
CA SER A 45 -5.10 3.57 -4.38
C SER A 45 -5.10 2.06 -4.13
N PHE A 46 -6.16 1.34 -4.49
CA PHE A 46 -6.22 -0.11 -4.36
C PHE A 46 -5.18 -0.82 -5.25
N VAL A 47 -5.02 -0.37 -6.50
CA VAL A 47 -3.96 -0.86 -7.39
C VAL A 47 -2.57 -0.60 -6.79
N ALA A 48 -2.37 0.56 -6.17
CA ALA A 48 -1.12 0.88 -5.48
C ALA A 48 -0.86 -0.05 -4.27
N VAL A 49 -1.89 -0.39 -3.49
CA VAL A 49 -1.80 -1.39 -2.41
C VAL A 49 -1.35 -2.74 -2.97
N ALA A 50 -1.97 -3.21 -4.05
CA ALA A 50 -1.61 -4.48 -4.67
C ALA A 50 -0.15 -4.48 -5.17
N GLY A 51 0.26 -3.42 -5.88
CA GLY A 51 1.63 -3.28 -6.38
C GLY A 51 2.66 -3.23 -5.26
N MET A 52 2.42 -2.44 -4.21
CA MET A 52 3.33 -2.35 -3.07
C MET A 52 3.38 -3.64 -2.25
N SER A 53 2.26 -4.36 -2.13
CA SER A 53 2.23 -5.66 -1.45
C SER A 53 3.07 -6.71 -2.19
N ILE A 54 2.96 -6.76 -3.52
CA ILE A 54 3.80 -7.63 -4.35
C ILE A 54 5.28 -7.26 -4.19
N TYR A 55 5.60 -5.97 -4.26
CA TYR A 55 6.96 -5.47 -4.07
C TYR A 55 7.51 -5.85 -2.68
N ALA A 56 6.72 -5.68 -1.61
CA ALA A 56 7.11 -6.05 -0.25
C ALA A 56 7.43 -7.55 -0.14
N VAL A 57 6.57 -8.43 -0.70
CA VAL A 57 6.80 -9.88 -0.72
C VAL A 57 8.06 -10.22 -1.51
N GLN A 58 8.27 -9.62 -2.68
CA GLN A 58 9.51 -9.85 -3.45
C GLN A 58 10.75 -9.37 -2.71
N PHE A 59 10.68 -8.21 -2.04
CA PHE A 59 11.76 -7.69 -1.24
C PHE A 59 12.12 -8.64 -0.10
N ILE A 60 11.13 -9.12 0.66
CA ILE A 60 11.31 -10.10 1.74
C ILE A 60 11.85 -11.43 1.20
N ARG A 61 11.32 -11.92 0.07
CA ARG A 61 11.82 -13.14 -0.56
C ARG A 61 13.27 -12.99 -1.00
N LYS A 62 13.63 -11.85 -1.58
CA LYS A 62 14.99 -11.56 -2.03
C LYS A 62 15.93 -11.39 -0.85
N THR A 63 15.51 -10.76 0.25
CA THR A 63 16.33 -10.65 1.46
C THR A 63 16.54 -12.01 2.14
N ARG A 64 15.52 -12.89 2.15
CA ARG A 64 15.61 -14.25 2.70
C ARG A 64 16.43 -15.20 1.84
N ALA A 65 16.33 -15.10 0.51
CA ALA A 65 17.11 -15.92 -0.44
C ALA A 65 18.61 -15.63 -0.40
N ILE A 66 19.02 -14.45 0.08
CA ILE A 66 20.43 -14.07 0.27
C ILE A 66 21.01 -14.67 1.57
N GLY A 67 20.25 -15.50 2.31
CA GLY A 67 20.81 -16.37 3.34
C GLY A 67 21.25 -15.67 4.63
N MET A 68 20.67 -14.51 4.97
CA MET A 68 20.86 -13.93 6.30
C MET A 68 19.76 -14.44 7.22
N HIS A 69 20.14 -15.46 7.99
CA HIS A 69 19.40 -16.01 9.13
C HIS A 69 19.54 -15.11 10.37
#